data_AF-A0A9W3P1C7-F1
#
_entry.id   AF-A0A9W3P1C7-F1
#
_cell.length_a   1.000
_cell.length_b   1.000
_cell.length_c   1.000
_cell.angle_alpha   90.00
_cell.angle_beta   90.00
_cell.angle_gamma   90.00
#
_symmetry.space_group_name_H-M   'P 1'
#
loop_
_entity.id
_entity.type
_entity.pdbx_description
1 polymer ?
#
loop_
_entity_poly.entity_id
_entity_poly.type
_entity_poly.pdbx_seq_one_letter_code
_entity_poly.pdbx_strand_id
1 'polypeptide(L)'
;MKYKPVPTWEDYEIAKRNGISKTNVDARISINWDIERAITQPLNKFDKYYVELAKNNGIAYHTYLRRLSLGWSEIKAATKPTRKYKKKQIS
;
A
#
# COMPACT_ATOMS: atom_id res chain seq x y z
N MET A 1 -19.51 -11.16 25.53
CA MET A 1 -18.70 -10.33 24.60
C MET A 1 -17.65 -11.24 23.97
N LYS A 2 -17.55 -11.32 22.63
CA LYS A 2 -16.49 -12.09 21.98
C LYS A 2 -15.25 -11.21 21.90
N TYR A 3 -14.15 -11.62 22.52
CA TYR A 3 -12.88 -10.91 22.41
C TYR A 3 -12.31 -11.11 21.00
N LYS A 4 -11.73 -10.05 20.43
CA LYS A 4 -10.99 -10.17 19.18
C LYS A 4 -9.71 -10.97 19.44
N PRO A 5 -9.32 -11.91 18.57
CA PRO A 5 -8.09 -12.65 18.73
C PRO A 5 -6.90 -11.68 18.63
N VAL A 6 -5.96 -11.78 19.57
CA VAL A 6 -4.76 -10.94 19.64
C VAL A 6 -3.56 -11.81 19.25
N PRO A 7 -2.66 -11.34 18.37
CA PRO A 7 -1.44 -12.07 18.04
C PRO A 7 -0.59 -12.35 19.28
N THR A 8 -0.04 -13.56 19.34
CA THR A 8 0.91 -13.98 20.36
C THR A 8 2.34 -13.52 20.01
N TRP A 9 3.28 -13.70 20.94
CA TRP A 9 4.69 -13.43 20.66
C TRP A 9 5.26 -14.32 19.54
N GLU A 10 4.84 -15.59 19.49
CA GLU A 10 5.23 -16.53 18.43
C GLU A 10 4.78 -16.05 17.06
N ASP A 11 3.55 -15.52 16.95
CA ASP A 11 3.02 -14.96 15.70
C ASP A 11 3.90 -13.81 15.17
N TYR A 12 4.40 -12.95 16.06
CA TYR A 12 5.31 -11.87 15.69
C TYR A 12 6.69 -12.38 15.27
N GLU A 13 7.18 -13.48 15.83
CA GLU A 13 8.41 -14.11 15.34
C GLU A 13 8.25 -14.70 13.95
N ILE A 14 7.11 -15.37 13.68
CA ILE A 14 6.77 -15.89 12.35
C ILE A 14 6.69 -14.73 11.35
N ALA A 15 5.99 -13.65 11.70
CA ALA A 15 5.92 -12.44 10.88
C ALA A 15 7.32 -11.87 10.60
N LYS A 16 8.19 -11.80 11.61
CA LYS A 16 9.57 -11.31 11.46
C LYS A 16 10.38 -12.19 10.51
N ARG A 17 10.26 -13.52 10.59
CA ARG A 17 10.89 -14.47 9.64
C ARG A 17 10.38 -14.26 8.21
N ASN A 18 9.10 -13.89 8.05
CA ASN A 18 8.49 -13.55 6.76
C ASN A 18 8.78 -12.10 6.30
N GLY A 19 9.59 -11.34 7.04
CA GLY A 19 9.93 -9.95 6.71
C GLY A 19 8.80 -8.94 6.97
N ILE A 20 7.83 -9.28 7.81
CA ILE A 20 6.70 -8.43 8.20
C ILE A 20 6.97 -7.90 9.61
N SER A 21 7.01 -6.58 9.77
CA SER A 21 7.22 -5.96 11.08
C SER A 21 5.97 -6.02 11.95
N LYS A 22 6.16 -5.96 13.28
CA LYS A 22 5.07 -5.87 14.27
C LYS A 22 4.05 -4.79 13.91
N THR A 23 4.50 -3.60 13.53
CA THR A 23 3.63 -2.48 13.11
C THR A 23 2.74 -2.84 11.92
N ASN A 24 3.25 -3.61 10.95
CA ASN A 24 2.46 -4.05 9.81
C ASN A 24 1.43 -5.12 10.21
N VAL A 25 1.79 -6.04 11.12
CA VAL A 25 0.84 -7.01 11.69
C VAL A 25 -0.27 -6.27 12.44
N ASP A 26 0.07 -5.34 13.34
CA ASP A 26 -0.89 -4.56 14.12
C ASP A 26 -1.84 -3.75 13.23
N ALA A 27 -1.32 -3.15 12.16
CA ALA A 27 -2.11 -2.45 11.15
C ALA A 27 -3.06 -3.39 10.37
N ARG A 28 -2.66 -4.64 10.12
CA ARG A 28 -3.52 -5.65 9.47
C ARG A 28 -4.64 -6.13 10.40
N ILE A 29 -4.34 -6.35 11.68
CA ILE A 29 -5.36 -6.73 12.68
C ILE A 29 -6.37 -5.59 12.89
N SER A 30 -5.94 -4.33 12.87
CA SER A 30 -6.85 -3.18 13.03
C SER A 30 -7.86 -3.03 11.89
N ILE A 31 -7.53 -3.50 10.69
CA ILE A 31 -8.43 -3.59 9.52
C ILE A 31 -9.13 -4.96 9.43
N ASN A 32 -9.20 -5.70 10.54
CA ASN A 32 -9.87 -7.00 10.69
C ASN A 32 -9.32 -8.12 9.79
N TRP A 33 -8.01 -8.16 9.53
CA TRP A 33 -7.40 -9.38 8.99
C TRP A 33 -7.30 -10.47 10.05
N ASP A 34 -7.42 -11.73 9.61
CA ASP A 34 -7.07 -12.88 10.44
C ASP A 34 -5.58 -12.89 10.80
N ILE A 35 -5.24 -13.43 11.97
CA ILE A 35 -3.85 -13.45 12.48
C ILE A 35 -2.93 -14.16 11.49
N GLU A 36 -3.31 -15.36 11.04
CA GLU A 36 -2.55 -16.15 10.07
C GLU A 36 -2.29 -15.34 8.79
N ARG A 37 -3.33 -14.72 8.25
CA ARG A 37 -3.21 -13.85 7.07
C ARG A 37 -2.30 -12.65 7.35
N ALA A 38 -2.38 -12.08 8.55
CA ALA A 38 -1.60 -10.91 8.94
C ALA A 38 -0.09 -11.19 9.04
N ILE A 39 0.30 -12.41 9.41
CA ILE A 39 1.70 -12.81 9.59
C ILE A 39 2.31 -13.52 8.37
N THR A 40 1.50 -14.01 7.43
CA THR A 40 1.98 -14.76 6.26
C THR A 40 1.94 -13.96 4.96
N GLN A 41 0.94 -13.11 4.76
CA GLN A 41 0.77 -12.41 3.48
C GLN A 41 1.95 -11.44 3.27
N PRO A 42 2.68 -11.50 2.14
CA PRO A 42 3.75 -10.55 1.87
C PRO A 42 3.24 -9.11 1.73
N LEU A 43 4.11 -8.14 2.00
CA LEU A 43 3.83 -6.74 1.70
C LEU A 43 3.88 -6.49 0.19
N ASN A 44 3.02 -5.61 -0.32
CA ASN A 44 3.12 -5.14 -1.70
C ASN A 44 4.42 -4.34 -1.86
N LYS A 45 5.43 -4.96 -2.48
CA LYS A 45 6.68 -4.31 -2.83
C LYS A 45 6.50 -3.67 -4.21
N PHE A 46 6.58 -2.35 -4.26
CA PHE A 46 6.68 -1.62 -5.52
C PHE A 46 8.14 -1.29 -5.77
N ASP A 47 8.57 -1.25 -7.03
CA ASP A 47 9.93 -0.82 -7.33
C ASP A 47 10.10 0.65 -6.94
N LYS A 48 11.06 0.89 -6.05
CA LYS A 48 11.41 2.24 -5.57
C LYS A 48 11.78 3.15 -6.74
N TYR A 49 12.35 2.58 -7.81
CA TYR A 49 12.67 3.29 -9.03
C TYR A 49 11.45 3.98 -9.64
N TYR A 50 10.31 3.28 -9.77
CA TYR A 50 9.11 3.87 -10.38
C TYR A 50 8.43 4.91 -9.48
N VAL A 51 8.57 4.76 -8.16
CA VAL A 51 8.10 5.77 -7.20
C VAL A 51 8.89 7.08 -7.37
N GLU A 52 10.22 6.98 -7.49
CA GLU A 52 11.09 8.13 -7.74
C GLU A 52 10.84 8.74 -9.12
N LEU A 53 10.65 7.90 -10.15
CA LEU A 53 10.28 8.34 -11.50
C LEU A 53 8.96 9.11 -11.50
N ALA A 54 7.94 8.63 -10.80
CA ALA A 54 6.66 9.32 -10.66
C ALA A 54 6.83 10.71 -10.01
N LYS A 55 7.62 10.78 -8.93
CA LYS A 55 7.93 12.03 -8.24
C LYS A 55 8.64 13.02 -9.17
N ASN A 56 9.62 12.56 -9.95
CA ASN A 56 10.34 13.40 -10.91
C ASN A 56 9.43 13.91 -12.04
N ASN A 57 8.42 13.13 -12.44
CA ASN A 57 7.40 13.53 -13.41
C ASN A 57 6.25 14.36 -12.82
N GLY A 58 6.35 14.78 -11.55
CA GLY A 58 5.32 15.59 -10.88
C GLY A 58 4.04 14.82 -10.56
N ILE A 59 4.09 13.49 -10.56
CA ILE A 59 2.96 12.61 -10.21
C ILE A 59 3.04 12.31 -8.72
N ALA A 60 2.01 12.73 -7.97
CA ALA A 60 1.94 12.44 -6.55
C ALA A 60 1.87 10.93 -6.29
N TYR A 61 2.49 10.49 -5.18
CA TYR A 61 2.57 9.08 -4.79
C TYR A 61 1.20 8.38 -4.75
N HIS A 62 0.19 9.02 -4.15
CA HIS A 62 -1.17 8.48 -4.11
C HIS A 62 -1.78 8.31 -5.50
N THR A 63 -1.43 9.17 -6.47
CA THR A 63 -1.89 9.07 -7.85
C THR A 63 -1.22 7.90 -8.56
N TYR A 64 0.09 7.71 -8.35
CA TYR A 64 0.82 6.54 -8.83
C TYR A 64 0.20 5.24 -8.30
N LEU A 65 0.00 5.14 -6.98
CA LEU A 65 -0.64 3.97 -6.36
C LEU A 65 -2.05 3.72 -6.89
N ARG A 66 -2.86 4.78 -7.07
CA ARG A 66 -4.20 4.65 -7.62
C ARG A 66 -4.16 4.09 -9.04
N ARG A 67 -3.20 4.50 -9.88
CA ARG A 67 -3.03 3.95 -11.23
C ARG A 67 -2.67 2.46 -11.20
N LEU A 68 -1.78 2.03 -10.30
CA LEU A 68 -1.48 0.61 -10.12
C LEU A 68 -2.71 -0.19 -9.69
N SER A 69 -3.51 0.33 -8.75
CA SER A 69 -4.76 -0.33 -8.33
C SER A 69 -5.81 -0.43 -9.44
N LEU A 70 -5.70 0.42 -10.48
CA LEU A 70 -6.51 0.37 -11.70
C LEU A 70 -5.91 -0.53 -12.78
N GLY A 71 -4.87 -1.31 -12.47
CA GLY A 71 -4.23 -2.24 -13.40
C GLY A 71 -3.25 -1.60 -14.38
N TRP A 72 -2.76 -0.38 -14.12
CA TRP A 72 -1.73 0.23 -14.97
C TRP A 72 -0.36 -0.40 -14.70
N SER A 73 0.47 -0.52 -15.74
CA SER A 73 1.88 -0.87 -15.55
C SER A 73 2.63 0.22 -14.79
N GLU A 74 3.69 -0.14 -14.07
CA GLU A 74 4.45 0.79 -13.23
C GLU A 74 5.04 1.95 -14.05
N ILE A 75 5.61 1.66 -15.22
CA ILE A 75 6.11 2.66 -16.17
C ILE A 75 4.98 3.63 -16.56
N LYS A 76 3.82 3.11 -16.99
CA LYS A 76 2.69 3.93 -17.41
C LYS A 76 2.14 4.77 -16.26
N ALA A 77 2.07 4.18 -15.06
CA ALA A 77 1.63 4.85 -13.86
C ALA A 77 2.55 6.01 -13.46
N ALA A 78 3.86 5.83 -13.63
CA ALA A 78 4.90 6.80 -13.27
C ALA A 78 5.18 7.86 -14.33
N THR A 79 4.74 7.69 -15.58
CA THR A 79 5.09 8.62 -16.68
C THR A 79 3.91 9.39 -17.26
N LYS A 80 2.68 8.87 -17.16
CA LYS A 80 1.54 9.54 -17.78
C LYS A 80 1.20 10.85 -17.04
N PRO A 81 1.12 12.01 -17.71
CA PRO A 81 0.75 13.26 -17.04
C PRO A 81 -0.65 13.19 -16.39
N THR A 82 -0.82 13.90 -15.27
CA THR A 82 -2.14 14.07 -14.63
C THR A 82 -2.96 15.11 -15.39
N ARG A 83 -4.29 14.95 -15.37
CA ARG A 83 -5.20 15.93 -15.97
C ARG A 83 -5.17 17.21 -15.14
N LYS A 84 -4.87 18.34 -15.77
CA LYS A 84 -4.99 19.66 -15.12
C LYS A 84 -6.47 20.02 -15.00
N TYR A 85 -6.95 20.27 -13.78
CA TYR A 85 -8.30 20.79 -13.55
C TYR A 85 -8.37 22.25 -13.99
N LYS A 86 -9.36 22.59 -14.83
CA LYS A 86 -9.73 23.98 -15.14
C LYS A 86 -11.07 24.26 -14.49
N LYS A 87 -11.12 25.24 -13.57
CA LYS A 87 -12.38 25.68 -12.95
C LYS A 87 -13.25 26.29 -14.04
N LYS A 88 -14.47 25.78 -14.21
CA LYS A 88 -15.42 26.33 -15.18
C LYS A 88 -15.87 27.68 -14.62
N GLN A 89 -15.61 28.77 -15.34
CA GLN A 89 -16.20 30.06 -15.01
C GLN A 89 -17.68 29.95 -15.34
N ILE A 90 -18.51 30.02 -14.32
CA ILE A 90 -19.97 30.09 -14.47
C ILE A 90 -20.25 31.58 -14.66
N SER A 91 -20.62 31.94 -15.89
CA SER A 91 -21.12 33.27 -16.26
C SER A 91 -22.58 33.44 -15.83
#